data_AF-A0A8H7K2V8-F1
#
_entry.id   AF-A0A8H7K2V8-F1
#
_cell.length_a   1.000
_cell.length_b   1.000
_cell.length_c   1.000
_cell.angle_alpha   90.00
_cell.angle_beta   90.00
_cell.angle_gamma   90.00
#
_symmetry.space_group_name_H-M   'P 1'
#
loop_
_entity.id
_entity.type
_entity.pdbx_description
1 polymer ?
#
loop_
_entity_poly.entity_id
_entity_poly.type
_entity_poly.pdbx_seq_one_letter_code
_entity_poly.pdbx_strand_id
1 'polypeptide(L)'
;MGGSPGASPVREDGCLYMTAERKYYQRGQSFIKRSLREKEYYQGPHGPCIPRLSKERLQNEAECLRFIRSKTNIPVPAVYADFEDDGAYYLVTEFIQGVELNDLPLEKKNLVREELEQHLHTLHSLRSTTIGGPSGLLVPPRSVIENTKQDLWVLQPSDTEEEYVFCHNDLSEYNSSLIQIP
;
A
#
# COMPACT_ATOMS: atom_id res chain seq x y z
N MET A 1 -2.20 5.11 -46.97
CA MET A 1 -2.44 4.15 -45.87
C MET A 1 -2.51 4.96 -44.59
N GLY A 2 -3.72 5.22 -44.11
CA GLY A 2 -3.94 6.04 -42.91
C GLY A 2 -3.64 5.23 -41.66
N GLY A 3 -2.72 5.71 -40.83
CA GLY A 3 -2.50 5.15 -39.50
C GLY A 3 -3.70 5.44 -38.61
N SER A 4 -4.32 4.38 -38.08
CA SER A 4 -5.37 4.50 -37.08
C SER A 4 -4.82 5.20 -35.83
N PRO A 5 -5.57 6.15 -35.23
CA PRO A 5 -5.19 6.72 -33.95
C PRO A 5 -5.22 5.62 -32.89
N GLY A 6 -4.14 5.48 -32.12
CA GLY A 6 -4.00 4.47 -31.08
C GLY A 6 -5.23 4.49 -30.17
N ALA A 7 -5.91 3.34 -30.10
CA ALA A 7 -7.06 3.17 -29.24
C ALA A 7 -6.64 3.52 -27.81
N SER A 8 -7.34 4.46 -27.20
CA SER A 8 -7.28 4.70 -25.76
C SER A 8 -7.54 3.35 -25.08
N PRO A 9 -6.73 2.92 -24.08
CA PRO A 9 -6.93 1.63 -23.45
C PRO A 9 -8.37 1.56 -22.94
N VAL A 10 -9.10 0.53 -23.37
CA VAL A 10 -10.49 0.32 -22.96
C VAL A 10 -10.51 0.24 -21.44
N ARG A 11 -11.14 1.22 -20.81
CA ARG A 11 -11.27 1.27 -19.35
C ARG A 11 -12.11 0.06 -18.95
N GLU A 12 -11.51 -0.88 -18.24
CA GLU A 12 -12.21 -2.05 -17.72
C GLU A 12 -13.44 -1.61 -16.94
N ASP A 13 -14.55 -2.32 -17.15
CA ASP A 13 -15.82 -1.98 -16.53
C ASP A 13 -15.67 -1.89 -15.01
N GLY A 14 -16.09 -0.78 -14.41
CA GLY A 14 -15.97 -0.49 -12.99
C GLY A 14 -14.57 -0.20 -12.44
N CYS A 15 -13.56 0.02 -13.30
CA CYS A 15 -12.28 0.56 -12.88
C CYS A 15 -12.43 2.05 -12.51
N LEU A 16 -12.35 2.35 -11.21
CA LEU A 16 -12.46 3.70 -10.67
C LEU A 16 -11.32 4.58 -11.17
N TYR A 17 -10.08 4.13 -11.01
CA TYR A 17 -8.89 4.82 -11.52
C TYR A 17 -7.70 3.84 -11.63
N MET A 18 -6.66 4.28 -12.32
CA MET A 18 -5.46 3.51 -12.59
C MET A 18 -4.22 4.39 -12.36
N THR A 19 -3.19 3.83 -11.75
CA THR A 19 -1.86 4.45 -11.57
C THR A 19 -0.83 3.69 -12.41
N ALA A 20 0.44 4.09 -12.32
CA ALA A 20 1.57 3.35 -12.88
C ALA A 20 1.72 1.93 -12.31
N GLU A 21 1.12 1.65 -11.14
CA GLU A 21 1.33 0.40 -10.42
C GLU A 21 0.06 -0.42 -10.21
N ARG A 22 -1.12 0.20 -10.25
CA ARG A 22 -2.37 -0.39 -9.77
C ARG A 22 -3.59 0.01 -10.59
N LYS A 23 -4.61 -0.84 -10.55
CA LYS A 23 -6.01 -0.50 -10.85
C LYS A 23 -6.84 -0.62 -9.58
N TYR A 24 -7.84 0.24 -9.47
CA TYR A 24 -8.72 0.33 -8.29
C TYR A 24 -10.17 0.14 -8.71
N TYR A 25 -10.92 -0.65 -7.96
CA TYR A 25 -12.31 -0.96 -8.23
C TYR A 25 -13.13 -0.87 -6.95
N GLN A 26 -14.42 -0.62 -7.11
CA GLN A 26 -15.41 -0.78 -6.04
C GLN A 26 -16.52 -1.69 -6.53
N ARG A 27 -16.86 -2.69 -5.71
CA ARG A 27 -17.91 -3.68 -5.98
C ARG A 27 -18.74 -3.89 -4.72
N GLY A 28 -19.93 -3.29 -4.70
CA GLY A 28 -20.78 -3.31 -3.52
C GLY A 28 -20.06 -2.67 -2.32
N GLN A 29 -19.89 -3.45 -1.25
CA GLN A 29 -19.19 -3.04 -0.02
C GLN A 29 -17.70 -3.43 -0.01
N SER A 30 -17.13 -3.75 -1.17
CA SER A 30 -15.72 -4.12 -1.30
C SER A 30 -14.94 -3.09 -2.11
N PHE A 31 -13.75 -2.77 -1.64
CA PHE A 31 -12.73 -2.04 -2.38
C PHE A 31 -11.65 -3.01 -2.85
N ILE A 32 -11.21 -2.87 -4.10
CA ILE A 32 -10.28 -3.81 -4.72
C ILE A 32 -9.09 -3.04 -5.27
N LYS A 33 -7.90 -3.38 -4.78
CA LYS A 33 -6.63 -2.99 -5.38
C LYS A 33 -6.11 -4.16 -6.20
N ARG A 34 -5.68 -3.89 -7.43
CA ARG A 34 -5.13 -4.90 -8.33
C ARG A 34 -3.79 -4.44 -8.90
N SER A 35 -2.77 -5.30 -8.93
CA SER A 35 -1.55 -5.01 -9.67
C SER A 35 -1.82 -4.96 -11.18
N LEU A 36 -1.02 -4.18 -11.91
CA LEU A 36 -1.08 -4.22 -13.37
C LEU A 36 -0.59 -5.58 -13.90
N ARG A 37 -1.21 -6.04 -14.98
CA ARG A 37 -0.75 -7.16 -15.81
C ARG A 37 0.34 -6.67 -16.76
N GLU A 38 1.12 -7.59 -17.31
CA GLU A 38 2.20 -7.24 -18.26
C GLU A 38 1.73 -6.40 -19.44
N LYS A 39 0.58 -6.75 -20.03
CA LYS A 39 -0.05 -6.02 -21.14
C LYS A 39 -0.55 -4.63 -20.77
N GLU A 40 -0.63 -4.32 -19.48
CA GLU A 40 -1.16 -3.06 -18.94
C GLU A 40 -0.05 -2.10 -18.52
N TYR A 41 1.21 -2.55 -18.53
CA TYR A 41 2.35 -1.69 -18.20
C TYR A 41 2.49 -0.54 -19.19
N TYR A 42 2.79 0.64 -18.66
CA TYR A 42 3.08 1.82 -19.46
C TYR A 42 4.27 1.55 -20.36
N GLN A 43 4.12 1.82 -21.65
CA GLN A 43 5.18 1.64 -22.64
C GLN A 43 6.05 2.90 -22.69
N GLY A 44 7.31 2.77 -22.27
CA GLY A 44 8.29 3.84 -22.35
C GLY A 44 9.27 3.67 -23.52
N PRO A 45 10.15 4.66 -23.77
CA PRO A 45 11.17 4.60 -24.82
C PRO A 45 12.15 3.42 -24.71
N HIS A 46 12.30 2.86 -23.50
CA HIS A 46 13.21 1.75 -23.19
C HIS A 46 12.48 0.42 -22.92
N GLY A 47 11.21 0.32 -23.32
CA GLY A 47 10.36 -0.84 -23.04
C GLY A 47 9.30 -0.58 -21.96
N PRO A 48 8.59 -1.62 -21.50
CA PRO A 48 7.55 -1.47 -20.49
C PRO A 48 8.14 -1.00 -19.15
N CYS A 49 7.48 -0.03 -18.52
CA CYS A 49 7.76 0.38 -17.16
C CYS A 49 7.12 -0.64 -16.20
N ILE A 50 7.94 -1.56 -15.72
CA ILE A 50 7.51 -2.64 -14.81
C ILE A 50 7.61 -2.14 -13.36
N PRO A 51 6.49 -2.07 -12.61
CA PRO A 51 6.53 -1.72 -11.20
C PRO A 51 7.29 -2.77 -10.39
N ARG A 52 8.29 -2.35 -9.61
CA ARG A 52 9.06 -3.26 -8.74
C ARG A 52 8.26 -3.66 -7.51
N LEU A 53 8.41 -4.91 -7.09
CA LEU A 53 7.74 -5.48 -5.90
C LEU A 53 6.21 -5.28 -5.90
N SER A 54 5.62 -5.29 -7.11
CA SER A 54 4.23 -4.98 -7.36
C SER A 54 3.29 -5.92 -6.58
N LYS A 55 3.57 -7.21 -6.57
CA LYS A 55 2.76 -8.19 -5.84
C LYS A 55 3.01 -8.09 -4.33
N GLU A 56 4.28 -8.07 -3.97
CA GLU A 56 4.79 -8.12 -2.60
C GLU A 56 4.28 -6.94 -1.78
N ARG A 57 4.22 -5.74 -2.38
CA ARG A 57 3.62 -4.54 -1.77
C ARG A 57 2.15 -4.74 -1.38
N LEU A 58 1.34 -5.40 -2.22
CA LEU A 58 -0.06 -5.69 -1.91
C LEU A 58 -0.20 -6.79 -0.85
N GLN A 59 0.66 -7.80 -0.89
CA GLN A 59 0.75 -8.82 0.17
C GLN A 59 1.08 -8.17 1.52
N ASN A 60 2.07 -7.29 1.56
CA ASN A 60 2.43 -6.56 2.76
C ASN A 60 1.29 -5.68 3.27
N GLU A 61 0.56 -5.01 2.39
CA GLU A 61 -0.64 -4.25 2.78
C GLU A 61 -1.70 -5.16 3.43
N ALA A 62 -1.98 -6.32 2.83
CA ALA A 62 -2.94 -7.29 3.38
C ALA A 62 -2.53 -7.77 4.79
N GLU A 63 -1.26 -8.12 4.97
CA GLU A 63 -0.71 -8.56 6.26
C GLU A 63 -0.69 -7.44 7.30
N CYS A 64 -0.38 -6.20 6.90
CA CYS A 64 -0.47 -5.03 7.79
C CYS A 64 -1.90 -4.82 8.30
N LEU A 65 -2.89 -4.86 7.41
CA LEU A 65 -4.30 -4.67 7.79
C LEU A 65 -4.77 -5.77 8.76
N ARG A 66 -4.43 -7.04 8.47
CA ARG A 66 -4.73 -8.16 9.37
C ARG A 66 -4.05 -8.00 10.72
N PHE A 67 -2.77 -7.65 10.73
CA PHE A 67 -1.99 -7.48 11.95
C PHE A 67 -2.56 -6.39 12.84
N ILE A 68 -2.76 -5.18 12.31
CA ILE A 68 -3.32 -4.04 13.07
C ILE A 68 -4.69 -4.39 13.64
N ARG A 69 -5.57 -4.99 12.83
CA ARG A 69 -6.90 -5.41 13.27
C ARG A 69 -6.86 -6.47 14.38
N SER A 70 -5.85 -7.34 14.36
CA SER A 70 -5.69 -8.39 15.37
C SER A 70 -5.05 -7.91 16.68
N LYS A 71 -4.27 -6.83 16.64
CA LYS A 71 -3.46 -6.34 17.77
C LYS A 71 -4.00 -5.08 18.41
N THR A 72 -4.89 -4.36 17.74
CA THR A 72 -5.35 -3.04 18.16
C THR A 72 -6.85 -2.90 17.95
N ASN A 73 -7.42 -1.82 18.49
CA ASN A 73 -8.80 -1.42 18.21
C ASN A 73 -8.88 -0.32 17.14
N ILE A 74 -7.78 -0.06 16.42
CA ILE A 74 -7.75 0.95 15.35
C ILE A 74 -8.70 0.48 14.24
N PRO A 75 -9.64 1.32 13.79
CA PRO A 75 -10.57 0.95 12.73
C PRO A 75 -9.83 0.89 11.39
N VAL A 76 -9.43 -0.31 10.99
CA VAL A 76 -8.85 -0.59 9.66
C VAL A 76 -9.78 -1.47 8.83
N PRO A 77 -9.81 -1.30 7.48
CA PRO A 77 -10.61 -2.14 6.60
C PRO A 77 -10.38 -3.63 6.81
N ALA A 78 -11.45 -4.44 6.83
CA ALA A 78 -11.30 -5.89 6.81
C ALA A 78 -10.64 -6.34 5.50
N VAL A 79 -9.69 -7.27 5.56
CA VAL A 79 -9.25 -8.00 4.36
C VAL A 79 -10.19 -9.16 4.14
N TYR A 80 -10.95 -9.14 3.04
CA TYR A 80 -11.84 -10.24 2.67
C TYR A 80 -11.09 -11.34 1.93
N ALA A 81 -10.19 -10.96 1.03
CA ALA A 81 -9.36 -11.90 0.27
C ALA A 81 -8.14 -11.18 -0.33
N ASP A 82 -7.08 -11.96 -0.56
CA ASP A 82 -5.98 -11.57 -1.42
C ASP A 82 -5.51 -12.82 -2.20
N PHE A 83 -5.25 -12.67 -3.49
CA PHE A 83 -4.94 -13.81 -4.36
C PHE A 83 -4.35 -13.37 -5.69
N GLU A 84 -3.76 -14.32 -6.41
CA GLU A 84 -3.35 -14.15 -7.81
C GLU A 84 -4.41 -14.68 -8.77
N ASP A 85 -4.68 -13.91 -9.82
CA ASP A 85 -5.54 -14.32 -10.92
C ASP A 85 -5.10 -13.58 -12.21
N ASP A 86 -5.07 -14.31 -13.33
CA ASP A 86 -4.68 -13.80 -14.66
C ASP A 86 -3.42 -12.91 -14.67
N GLY A 87 -2.36 -13.34 -13.98
CA GLY A 87 -1.08 -12.63 -13.91
C GLY A 87 -1.12 -11.30 -13.13
N ALA A 88 -2.18 -11.07 -12.35
CA ALA A 88 -2.28 -9.93 -11.43
C ALA A 88 -2.58 -10.40 -10.01
N TYR A 89 -2.12 -9.64 -9.03
CA TYR A 89 -2.43 -9.84 -7.64
C TYR A 89 -3.56 -8.90 -7.21
N TYR A 90 -4.53 -9.43 -6.48
CA TYR A 90 -5.72 -8.74 -6.01
C TYR A 90 -5.68 -8.66 -4.49
N LEU A 91 -6.00 -7.49 -3.96
CA LEU A 91 -6.30 -7.27 -2.56
C LEU A 91 -7.74 -6.73 -2.48
N VAL A 92 -8.62 -7.51 -1.85
CA VAL A 92 -10.04 -7.20 -1.66
C VAL A 92 -10.28 -6.87 -0.20
N THR A 93 -10.68 -5.63 0.07
CA THR A 93 -10.94 -5.12 1.42
C THR A 93 -12.37 -4.62 1.56
N GLU A 94 -12.79 -4.42 2.80
CA GLU A 94 -13.97 -3.64 3.14
C GLU A 94 -13.88 -2.23 2.54
N PHE A 95 -14.97 -1.79 1.91
CA PHE A 95 -15.12 -0.40 1.49
C PHE A 95 -15.65 0.42 2.67
N ILE A 96 -14.85 1.37 3.13
CA ILE A 96 -15.25 2.27 4.22
C ILE A 96 -15.91 3.50 3.61
N GLN A 97 -17.20 3.66 3.83
CA GLN A 97 -17.90 4.89 3.47
C GLN A 97 -17.49 6.00 4.45
N GLY A 98 -16.93 7.08 3.89
CA GLY A 98 -16.45 8.21 4.68
C GLY A 98 -16.46 9.51 3.89
N VAL A 99 -15.98 10.55 4.55
CA VAL A 99 -15.71 11.86 3.96
C VAL A 99 -14.22 12.14 4.08
N GLU A 100 -13.66 12.89 3.13
CA GLU A 100 -12.25 13.26 3.21
C GLU A 100 -12.00 14.18 4.41
N LEU A 101 -10.86 14.01 5.07
CA LEU A 101 -10.46 14.86 6.18
C LEU A 101 -10.43 16.34 5.77
N ASN A 102 -10.07 16.65 4.52
CA ASN A 102 -10.04 18.01 3.99
C ASN A 102 -11.42 18.69 3.98
N ASP A 103 -12.48 17.91 3.76
CA ASP A 103 -13.86 18.40 3.67
C ASP A 103 -14.53 18.55 5.04
N LEU A 104 -13.88 18.09 6.11
CA LEU A 104 -14.40 18.26 7.46
C LEU A 104 -14.32 19.73 7.92
N PRO A 105 -15.35 20.24 8.62
CA PRO A 105 -15.27 21.49 9.36
C PRO A 105 -14.12 21.47 10.37
N LEU A 106 -13.53 22.63 10.65
CA LEU A 106 -12.36 22.75 11.53
C LEU A 106 -12.57 22.07 12.90
N GLU A 107 -13.76 22.19 13.47
CA GLU A 107 -14.02 21.63 14.81
C GLU A 107 -14.04 20.10 14.81
N LYS A 108 -14.47 19.49 13.70
CA LYS A 108 -14.37 18.03 13.53
C LYS A 108 -12.92 17.60 13.27
N LYS A 109 -12.12 18.43 12.58
CA LYS A 109 -10.70 18.14 12.34
C LYS A 109 -9.90 18.08 13.66
N ASN A 110 -10.24 18.91 14.64
CA ASN A 110 -9.61 18.88 15.96
C ASN A 110 -9.90 17.57 16.70
N LEU A 111 -11.14 17.09 16.68
CA LEU A 111 -11.50 15.79 17.26
C LEU A 111 -10.77 14.63 16.55
N VAL A 112 -10.72 14.66 15.22
CA VAL A 112 -9.99 13.64 14.44
C VAL A 112 -8.49 13.68 14.75
N ARG A 113 -7.91 14.86 14.99
CA ARG A 113 -6.50 14.97 15.39
C ARG A 113 -6.22 14.24 16.70
N GLU A 114 -7.03 14.47 17.73
CA GLU A 114 -6.88 13.79 19.02
C GLU A 114 -6.99 12.27 18.88
N GLU A 115 -7.94 11.80 18.08
CA GLU A 115 -8.10 10.37 17.77
C GLU A 115 -6.86 9.81 17.03
N LEU A 116 -6.36 10.51 16.02
CA LEU A 116 -5.17 10.12 15.28
C LEU A 116 -3.94 10.05 16.19
N GLU A 117 -3.77 10.99 17.12
CA GLU A 117 -2.67 10.96 18.10
C GLU A 117 -2.74 9.70 19.00
N GLN A 118 -3.94 9.28 19.41
CA GLN A 118 -4.12 8.03 20.16
C GLN A 118 -3.79 6.80 19.31
N HIS A 119 -4.20 6.78 18.04
CA HIS A 119 -3.86 5.70 17.12
C HIS A 119 -2.35 5.63 16.86
N LEU A 120 -1.68 6.78 16.73
CA LEU A 120 -0.22 6.86 16.61
C LEU A 120 0.48 6.29 17.84
N HIS A 121 0.03 6.66 19.04
CA HIS A 121 0.58 6.10 20.27
C HIS A 121 0.40 4.57 20.34
N THR A 122 -0.78 4.09 19.94
CA THR A 122 -1.07 2.66 19.87
C THR A 122 -0.15 1.94 18.88
N LEU A 123 0.04 2.49 17.68
CA LEU A 123 0.95 1.91 16.69
C LEU A 123 2.41 1.93 17.17
N HIS A 124 2.86 3.00 17.82
CA HIS A 124 4.20 3.08 18.39
C HIS A 124 4.42 2.07 19.53
N SER A 125 3.36 1.69 20.25
CA SER A 125 3.45 0.65 21.28
C SER A 125 3.65 -0.77 20.72
N LEU A 126 3.42 -0.97 19.41
CA LEU A 126 3.71 -2.23 18.74
C LEU A 126 5.21 -2.28 18.44
N ARG A 127 5.91 -3.15 19.17
CA ARG A 127 7.38 -3.31 19.10
C ARG A 127 7.80 -4.57 18.36
N SER A 128 9.01 -4.54 17.79
CA SER A 128 9.66 -5.67 17.13
C SER A 128 11.18 -5.62 17.30
N THR A 129 11.82 -6.78 17.26
CA THR A 129 13.28 -6.94 17.14
C THR A 129 13.76 -6.93 15.69
N THR A 130 12.85 -7.08 14.73
CA THR A 130 13.18 -7.14 13.30
C THR A 130 12.62 -5.93 12.56
N ILE A 131 13.42 -5.41 11.62
CA ILE A 131 12.99 -4.38 10.69
C ILE A 131 12.16 -5.04 9.58
N GLY A 132 11.00 -4.45 9.29
CA GLY A 132 10.09 -4.89 8.25
C GLY A 132 8.64 -4.74 8.71
N GLY A 133 7.70 -4.71 7.75
CA GLY A 133 6.29 -4.89 8.07
C GLY A 133 6.02 -6.31 8.59
N PRO A 134 4.77 -6.67 8.95
CA PRO A 134 4.41 -8.04 9.36
C PRO A 134 4.78 -9.13 8.35
N SER A 135 4.92 -8.80 7.06
CA SER A 135 5.39 -9.73 6.02
C SER A 135 6.92 -9.81 5.92
N GLY A 136 7.67 -9.06 6.73
CA GLY A 136 9.13 -8.89 6.60
C GLY A 136 9.56 -8.08 5.38
N LEU A 137 8.62 -7.52 4.61
CA LEU A 137 8.94 -6.73 3.42
C LEU A 137 9.53 -5.37 3.83
N LEU A 138 10.64 -5.01 3.18
CA LEU A 138 11.21 -3.68 3.21
C LEU A 138 11.24 -3.15 1.78
N VAL A 139 10.47 -2.10 1.52
CA VAL A 139 10.54 -1.36 0.26
C VAL A 139 11.24 -0.03 0.51
N PRO A 140 12.48 0.13 0.03
CA PRO A 140 13.26 1.33 0.33
C PRO A 140 12.71 2.56 -0.42
N PRO A 141 13.15 3.77 -0.07
CA PRO A 141 12.76 4.99 -0.78
C PRO A 141 13.04 4.91 -2.29
N ARG A 142 12.27 5.65 -3.09
CA ARG A 142 12.40 5.63 -4.57
C ARG A 142 13.83 5.86 -5.04
N SER A 143 14.56 6.79 -4.43
CA SER A 143 15.97 7.06 -4.78
C SER A 143 16.85 5.82 -4.67
N VAL A 144 16.61 4.96 -3.68
CA VAL A 144 17.34 3.69 -3.54
C VAL A 144 16.86 2.71 -4.61
N ILE A 145 15.55 2.55 -4.79
CA ILE A 145 14.95 1.67 -5.81
C ILE A 145 15.47 2.00 -7.23
N GLU A 146 15.62 3.27 -7.58
CA GLU A 146 16.08 3.68 -8.91
C GLU A 146 17.57 3.41 -9.13
N ASN A 147 18.36 3.41 -8.05
CA ASN A 147 19.81 3.28 -8.12
C ASN A 147 20.32 1.87 -7.77
N THR A 148 19.45 0.94 -7.38
CA THR A 148 19.82 -0.44 -7.06
C THR A 148 18.93 -1.46 -7.77
N LYS A 149 19.49 -2.63 -8.10
CA LYS A 149 18.73 -3.80 -8.57
C LYS A 149 18.36 -4.75 -7.43
N GLN A 150 18.74 -4.43 -6.20
CA GLN A 150 18.46 -5.26 -5.04
C GLN A 150 17.02 -5.03 -4.54
N ASP A 151 16.24 -6.10 -4.56
CA ASP A 151 14.88 -6.14 -4.03
C ASP A 151 14.80 -6.80 -2.65
N LEU A 152 15.72 -7.72 -2.36
CA LEU A 152 15.77 -8.43 -1.08
C LEU A 152 16.73 -7.72 -0.11
N TRP A 153 16.17 -7.24 1.00
CA TRP A 153 16.92 -6.59 2.07
C TRP A 153 16.89 -7.47 3.31
N VAL A 154 17.99 -8.16 3.60
CA VAL A 154 18.13 -8.97 4.81
C VAL A 154 18.85 -8.12 5.85
N LEU A 155 18.08 -7.59 6.79
CA LEU A 155 18.59 -6.79 7.90
C LEU A 155 18.82 -7.68 9.12
N GLN A 156 19.88 -7.38 9.87
CA GLN A 156 20.14 -8.08 11.12
C GLN A 156 19.09 -7.67 12.16
N PRO A 157 18.53 -8.61 12.94
CA PRO A 157 17.69 -8.28 14.08
C PRO A 157 18.45 -7.41 15.08
N SER A 158 17.70 -6.65 15.87
CA SER A 158 18.21 -5.97 17.05
C SER A 158 18.59 -6.97 18.13
N ASP A 159 19.65 -6.65 18.88
CA ASP A 159 19.96 -7.30 20.16
C ASP A 159 19.01 -6.84 21.29
N THR A 160 18.19 -5.81 21.05
CA THR A 160 17.22 -5.25 22.00
C THR A 160 15.80 -5.67 21.61
N GLU A 161 15.07 -6.27 22.56
CA GLU A 161 13.74 -6.88 22.35
C GLU A 161 12.64 -5.92 21.84
N GLU A 162 12.85 -4.60 21.91
CA GLU A 162 11.85 -3.57 21.59
C GLU A 162 12.39 -2.37 20.80
N GLU A 163 13.47 -2.55 20.02
CA GLU A 163 14.10 -1.42 19.31
C GLU A 163 13.19 -0.78 18.25
N TYR A 164 12.40 -1.58 17.52
CA TYR A 164 11.66 -1.09 16.36
C TYR A 164 10.18 -0.91 16.64
N VAL A 165 9.62 0.17 16.10
CA VAL A 165 8.19 0.47 16.14
C VAL A 165 7.51 -0.05 14.88
N PHE A 166 6.21 -0.30 14.96
CA PHE A 166 5.44 -0.68 13.77
C PHE A 166 5.53 0.38 12.68
N CYS A 167 6.05 -0.04 11.53
CA CYS A 167 6.00 0.68 10.27
C CYS A 167 5.63 -0.32 9.18
N HIS A 168 4.71 0.03 8.29
CA HIS A 168 4.36 -0.85 7.19
C HIS A 168 5.50 -0.99 6.14
N ASN A 169 6.57 -0.19 6.29
CA ASN A 169 7.86 -0.31 5.57
C ASN A 169 7.74 -0.32 4.03
N ASP A 170 6.72 0.36 3.52
CA ASP A 170 6.53 0.65 2.11
C ASP A 170 6.73 2.16 1.89
N LEU A 171 7.98 2.58 1.65
CA LEU A 171 8.34 4.00 1.60
C LEU A 171 8.23 4.63 0.19
N SER A 172 7.23 4.23 -0.61
CA SER A 172 6.96 4.92 -1.89
C SER A 172 6.39 6.31 -1.68
N GLU A 173 6.49 7.16 -2.69
CA GLU A 173 6.10 8.59 -2.66
C GLU A 173 4.67 8.88 -2.21
N TYR A 174 3.78 7.87 -2.25
CA TYR A 174 2.38 8.00 -1.84
C TYR A 174 2.11 7.56 -0.41
N ASN A 175 3.09 6.95 0.24
CA ASN A 175 3.00 6.51 1.62
C ASN A 175 3.69 7.55 2.50
N SER A 176 2.88 8.41 3.13
CA SER A 176 3.37 9.32 4.15
C SER A 176 3.90 8.50 5.33
N SER A 177 5.23 8.47 5.43
CA SER A 177 6.03 7.76 6.41
C SER A 177 5.57 8.05 7.85
N LEU A 178 5.22 6.99 8.60
CA LEU A 178 5.37 7.03 10.05
C LEU A 178 6.86 6.88 10.34
N ILE A 179 7.45 8.00 10.74
CA ILE A 179 8.88 8.17 10.94
C ILE A 179 9.32 7.19 12.03
N GLN A 180 10.28 6.34 11.67
CA GLN A 180 11.01 5.47 12.59
C GLN A 180 11.97 6.38 13.39
N ILE A 181 11.46 6.97 14.48
CA ILE A 181 12.30 7.65 15.48
C ILE A 181 12.38 6.71 16.69
N PRO A 182 13.59 6.42 17.21
CA PRO A 182 13.77 5.70 18.47
C PRO A 182 13.06 6.38 19.65
#